data_AF-A0A524MS74-F1
#
_entry.id   AF-A0A524MS74-F1
#
_cell.length_a   1.000
_cell.length_b   1.000
_cell.length_c   1.000
_cell.angle_alpha   90.00
_cell.angle_beta   90.00
_cell.angle_gamma   90.00
#
_symmetry.space_group_name_H-M   'P 1'
#
loop_
_entity.id
_entity.type
_entity.pdbx_description
1 polymer ?
#
loop_
_entity_poly.entity_id
_entity_poly.type
_entity_poly.pdbx_seq_one_letter_code
_entity_poly.pdbx_strand_id
1 'polypeptide(L)'
;MKFETHIVVSTCVSGALYAVFRSWELALSAWIAGVLVDLDHVPDYLIQFGPRLDIPRFFNSFPEGEYNRIFILLHAWEWLPIMLAVSWVTGWNPWLLGWLVGHSQHMILDQVGNRAGMFTYFLLFRARNRFVSRKCFREYPRNGIEDR
;
A
#
# COMPACT_ATOMS: atom_id res chain seq x y z
N MET A 1 1.44 7.35 2.25
CA MET A 1 0.77 8.61 2.59
C MET A 1 0.49 8.53 4.09
N LYS A 2 -0.26 9.43 4.73
CA LYS A 2 -0.67 9.18 6.12
C LYS A 2 -1.79 8.13 6.17
N PHE A 3 -1.74 7.25 7.17
CA PHE A 3 -2.73 6.18 7.39
C PHE A 3 -4.16 6.73 7.52
N GLU A 4 -4.34 7.87 8.18
CA GLU A 4 -5.64 8.51 8.35
C GLU A 4 -6.27 8.91 7.02
N THR A 5 -5.44 9.31 6.04
CA THR A 5 -5.93 9.66 4.70
C THR A 5 -6.47 8.42 3.98
N HIS A 6 -5.86 7.25 4.15
CA HIS A 6 -6.39 6.00 3.61
C HIS A 6 -7.75 5.66 4.24
N ILE A 7 -7.88 5.75 5.57
CA ILE A 7 -9.17 5.52 6.25
C ILE A 7 -10.27 6.44 5.68
N VAL A 8 -10.01 7.74 5.59
CA VAL A 8 -11.00 8.72 5.12
C VAL A 8 -11.41 8.40 3.68
N VAL A 9 -10.45 8.28 2.76
CA VAL A 9 -10.75 8.06 1.34
C VAL A 9 -11.42 6.69 1.13
N SER A 10 -10.94 5.63 1.76
CA SER A 10 -11.53 4.30 1.64
C SER A 10 -12.94 4.24 2.22
N THR A 11 -13.24 4.99 3.29
CA THR A 11 -14.61 5.12 3.82
C THR A 11 -15.52 5.83 2.82
N CYS A 12 -15.08 6.93 2.21
CA CYS A 12 -15.85 7.65 1.19
C CYS A 12 -16.11 6.77 -0.06
N VAL A 13 -15.08 6.11 -0.58
CA VAL A 13 -15.19 5.22 -1.76
C VAL A 13 -16.13 4.06 -1.46
N SER A 14 -15.97 3.40 -0.32
CA SER A 14 -16.80 2.25 0.05
C SER A 14 -18.26 2.65 0.29
N GLY A 15 -18.49 3.82 0.91
CA GLY A 15 -19.83 4.38 1.07
C GLY A 15 -20.50 4.69 -0.27
N ALA A 16 -19.76 5.26 -1.22
CA ALA A 16 -20.26 5.51 -2.57
C ALA A 16 -20.58 4.21 -3.31
N LEU A 17 -19.72 3.20 -3.23
CA LEU A 17 -19.98 1.87 -3.80
C LEU A 17 -21.25 1.25 -3.21
N TYR A 18 -21.42 1.31 -1.89
CA TYR A 18 -22.64 0.81 -1.25
C TYR A 18 -23.89 1.58 -1.69
N ALA A 19 -23.81 2.90 -1.80
CA ALA A 19 -24.95 3.73 -2.22
C ALA A 19 -25.42 3.40 -3.64
N VAL A 20 -24.49 3.15 -4.56
CA VAL A 20 -24.79 2.86 -5.97
C VAL A 20 -25.21 1.40 -6.19
N PHE A 21 -24.43 0.45 -5.68
CA PHE A 21 -24.61 -0.98 -6.00
C PHE A 21 -25.43 -1.73 -4.95
N ARG A 22 -25.63 -1.15 -3.77
CA ARG A 22 -26.35 -1.75 -2.62
C ARG A 22 -25.76 -3.11 -2.18
N SER A 23 -24.51 -3.41 -2.54
CA SER A 23 -23.77 -4.60 -2.11
C SER A 23 -22.84 -4.26 -0.96
N TRP A 24 -23.04 -4.93 0.19
CA TRP A 24 -22.20 -4.75 1.36
C TRP A 24 -20.86 -5.47 1.20
N GLU A 25 -20.81 -6.56 0.44
CA GLU A 25 -19.59 -7.31 0.11
C GLU A 25 -18.61 -6.44 -0.66
N LEU A 26 -19.10 -5.75 -1.70
CA LEU A 26 -18.33 -4.82 -2.51
C LEU A 26 -17.76 -3.68 -1.66
N ALA A 27 -18.61 -3.05 -0.85
CA ALA A 27 -18.21 -1.94 0.00
C ALA A 27 -17.22 -2.37 1.10
N LEU A 28 -17.48 -3.49 1.78
CA LEU A 28 -16.63 -3.96 2.86
C LEU A 28 -15.26 -4.42 2.35
N SER A 29 -15.22 -5.16 1.24
CA SER A 29 -13.95 -5.58 0.64
C SER A 29 -13.13 -4.39 0.12
N ALA A 30 -13.77 -3.38 -0.46
CA ALA A 30 -13.11 -2.14 -0.85
C ALA A 30 -12.53 -1.39 0.35
N TRP A 31 -13.27 -1.31 1.45
CA TRP A 31 -12.79 -0.67 2.68
C TRP A 31 -11.59 -1.44 3.27
N ILE A 32 -11.71 -2.76 3.39
CA ILE A 32 -10.65 -3.64 3.90
C ILE A 32 -9.37 -3.47 3.07
N ALA A 33 -9.46 -3.59 1.74
CA ALA A 33 -8.29 -3.45 0.87
C ALA A 33 -7.75 -2.02 0.88
N GLY A 34 -8.60 -1.01 0.99
CA GLY A 34 -8.21 0.38 1.02
C GLY A 34 -7.45 0.80 2.28
N VAL A 35 -7.70 0.14 3.42
CA VAL A 35 -7.12 0.48 4.73
C VAL A 35 -6.05 -0.53 5.19
N LEU A 36 -6.30 -1.83 5.05
CA LEU A 36 -5.46 -2.85 5.68
C LEU A 36 -4.25 -3.28 4.84
N VAL A 37 -4.12 -2.80 3.60
CA VAL A 37 -2.93 -3.07 2.76
C VAL A 37 -1.65 -2.57 3.43
N ASP A 38 -1.71 -1.45 4.18
CA ASP A 38 -0.60 -0.91 4.97
C ASP A 38 -0.04 -1.87 6.03
N LEU A 39 -0.78 -2.92 6.40
CA LEU A 39 -0.27 -3.92 7.34
C LEU A 39 0.87 -4.75 6.74
N ASP A 40 1.10 -4.71 5.43
CA ASP A 40 2.26 -5.36 4.80
C ASP A 40 3.61 -4.70 5.15
N HIS A 41 3.59 -3.54 5.82
CA HIS A 41 4.75 -2.88 6.39
C HIS A 41 5.21 -3.52 7.70
N VAL A 42 4.37 -4.34 8.36
CA VAL A 42 4.71 -4.99 9.64
C VAL A 42 5.96 -5.87 9.50
N PRO A 43 6.09 -6.76 8.50
CA PRO A 43 7.34 -7.50 8.26
C PRO A 43 8.56 -6.60 8.11
N ASP A 44 8.47 -5.52 7.34
CA ASP A 44 9.57 -4.56 7.15
C ASP A 44 9.99 -3.93 8.47
N TYR A 45 9.01 -3.49 9.29
CA TYR A 45 9.26 -2.95 10.63
C TYR A 45 9.98 -3.97 11.52
N LEU A 46 9.49 -5.21 11.59
CA LEU A 46 10.04 -6.24 12.47
C LEU A 46 11.46 -6.64 12.06
N ILE A 47 11.76 -6.66 10.75
CA ILE A 47 13.09 -6.94 10.22
C ILE A 47 14.08 -5.82 10.58
N GLN A 48 13.66 -4.56 10.49
CA GLN A 48 14.52 -3.40 10.70
C GLN A 48 14.73 -3.06 12.19
N PHE A 49 13.68 -3.15 13.01
CA PHE A 49 13.68 -2.67 14.40
C PHE A 49 13.55 -3.79 15.45
N GLY A 50 13.39 -5.03 15.00
CA GLY A 50 13.23 -6.20 15.87
C GLY A 50 11.79 -6.51 16.24
N PRO A 51 11.55 -7.55 17.07
CA PRO A 51 10.22 -8.13 17.28
C PRO A 51 9.30 -7.29 18.18
N ARG A 52 9.82 -6.24 18.83
CA ARG A 52 9.04 -5.37 19.72
C ARG A 52 8.35 -4.29 18.90
N LEU A 53 7.03 -4.43 18.76
CA LEU A 53 6.21 -3.44 18.05
C LEU A 53 6.00 -2.21 18.94
N ASP A 54 6.58 -1.09 18.52
CA ASP A 54 6.32 0.23 19.05
C ASP A 54 5.36 0.92 18.08
N ILE A 55 4.11 1.13 18.50
CA ILE A 55 3.03 1.62 17.64
C ILE A 55 3.31 3.05 17.14
N PRO A 56 3.65 4.03 18.01
CA PRO A 56 4.10 5.34 17.53
C PRO A 56 5.23 5.26 16.50
N ARG A 57 6.25 4.44 16.76
CA ARG A 57 7.36 4.29 15.82
C ARG A 57 6.94 3.67 14.49
N PHE A 58 6.06 2.67 14.52
CA PHE A 58 5.56 2.00 13.32
C PHE A 58 4.94 2.99 12.33
N PHE A 59 4.10 3.91 12.82
CA PHE A 59 3.45 4.91 11.97
C PHE A 59 4.37 6.07 11.55
N ASN A 60 5.45 6.36 12.28
CA ASN A 60 6.36 7.48 11.97
C ASN A 60 7.60 7.09 11.13
N SER A 61 8.08 5.84 11.26
CA SER A 61 9.34 5.40 10.64
C SER A 61 9.31 5.30 9.11
N PHE A 62 8.15 5.03 8.50
CA PHE A 62 8.01 4.94 7.05
C PHE A 62 8.07 6.31 6.36
N PRO A 63 7.32 7.33 6.81
CA PRO A 63 7.48 8.70 6.33
C PRO A 63 8.90 9.26 6.46
N GLU A 64 9.62 8.84 7.50
CA GLU A 64 10.97 9.35 7.82
C GLU A 64 12.10 8.65 7.04
N GLY A 65 11.80 7.57 6.30
CA GLY A 65 12.75 6.91 5.42
C GLY A 65 13.83 6.10 6.15
N GLU A 66 13.55 5.61 7.36
CA GLU A 66 14.54 4.91 8.21
C GLU A 66 14.94 3.50 7.72
N TYR A 67 14.31 3.00 6.65
CA TYR A 67 14.45 1.61 6.21
C TYR A 67 15.60 1.41 5.22
N ASN A 68 16.47 0.44 5.51
CA ASN A 68 17.53 0.04 4.57
C ASN A 68 16.99 -0.76 3.38
N ARG A 69 16.04 -1.65 3.65
CA ARG A 69 15.32 -2.46 2.67
C ARG A 69 13.82 -2.35 2.92
N ILE A 70 13.04 -2.32 1.84
CA ILE A 70 11.58 -2.18 1.88
C ILE A 70 10.96 -3.21 0.94
N PHE A 71 10.23 -4.18 1.50
CA PHE A 71 9.63 -5.30 0.79
C PHE A 71 8.18 -5.05 0.39
N ILE A 72 7.34 -4.47 1.26
CA ILE A 72 5.90 -4.13 1.06
C ILE A 72 5.26 -4.84 -0.15
N LEU A 73 4.98 -6.14 0.02
CA LEU A 73 4.64 -7.01 -1.11
C LEU A 73 3.24 -6.73 -1.67
N LEU A 74 2.30 -6.27 -0.84
CA LEU A 74 0.95 -5.91 -1.28
C LEU A 74 0.95 -4.58 -2.03
N HIS A 75 1.92 -3.70 -1.77
CA HIS A 75 2.13 -2.47 -2.53
C HIS A 75 2.79 -2.71 -3.89
N ALA A 76 2.12 -3.48 -4.76
CA ALA A 76 2.61 -3.81 -6.08
C ALA A 76 1.56 -3.56 -7.18
N TRP A 77 1.93 -2.79 -8.21
CA TRP A 77 1.07 -2.57 -9.38
C TRP A 77 0.80 -3.85 -10.15
N GLU A 78 1.69 -4.85 -10.06
CA GLU A 78 1.53 -6.16 -10.67
C GLU A 78 0.30 -6.92 -10.17
N TRP A 79 -0.23 -6.61 -8.97
CA TRP A 79 -1.44 -7.24 -8.46
C TRP A 79 -2.69 -6.80 -9.20
N LEU A 80 -2.79 -5.54 -9.67
CA LEU A 80 -4.00 -5.06 -10.36
C LEU A 80 -4.39 -5.88 -11.60
N PRO A 81 -3.51 -6.17 -12.58
CA PRO A 81 -3.90 -6.98 -13.73
C PRO A 81 -4.26 -8.41 -13.34
N ILE A 82 -3.59 -8.98 -12.33
CA ILE A 82 -3.92 -10.32 -11.79
C ILE A 82 -5.33 -10.31 -11.19
N MET A 83 -5.62 -9.33 -10.33
CA MET A 83 -6.90 -9.17 -9.67
C MET A 83 -8.04 -8.87 -10.65
N LEU A 84 -7.77 -8.09 -11.69
CA LEU A 84 -8.73 -7.84 -12.77
C LEU A 84 -9.06 -9.14 -13.52
N ALA A 85 -8.04 -9.92 -13.88
CA ALA A 85 -8.24 -11.21 -14.54
C ALA A 85 -9.02 -12.19 -13.65
N VAL A 86 -8.66 -12.28 -12.37
CA VAL A 86 -9.36 -13.14 -11.38
C VAL A 86 -10.81 -12.69 -11.18
N SER A 87 -11.06 -11.38 -11.11
CA SER A 87 -12.43 -10.85 -11.03
C SER A 87 -13.24 -11.21 -12.28
N TRP A 88 -12.63 -11.12 -13.46
CA TRP A 88 -13.31 -11.46 -14.72
C TRP A 88 -13.68 -12.95 -14.81
N VAL A 89 -12.74 -13.86 -14.55
CA VAL A 89 -13.00 -15.32 -14.65
C VAL A 89 -13.95 -15.84 -13.56
N THR A 90 -14.14 -15.08 -12.47
CA THR A 90 -15.08 -15.41 -11.39
C THR A 90 -16.44 -14.74 -11.57
N GLY A 91 -16.70 -14.12 -12.73
CA GLY A 91 -17.98 -13.48 -13.02
C GLY A 91 -18.21 -12.19 -12.23
N TRP A 92 -17.14 -11.43 -11.97
CA TRP A 92 -17.16 -10.18 -11.21
C TRP A 92 -17.67 -10.35 -9.79
N ASN A 93 -17.14 -11.36 -9.08
CA ASN A 93 -17.47 -11.58 -7.68
C ASN A 93 -17.32 -10.26 -6.87
N PRO A 94 -18.34 -9.82 -6.12
CA PRO A 94 -18.33 -8.54 -5.41
C PRO A 94 -17.14 -8.34 -4.45
N TRP A 95 -16.67 -9.41 -3.79
CA TRP A 95 -15.51 -9.33 -2.89
C TRP A 95 -14.22 -9.04 -3.66
N LEU A 96 -14.03 -9.69 -4.80
CA LEU A 96 -12.84 -9.52 -5.64
C LEU A 96 -12.85 -8.15 -6.31
N LEU A 97 -14.02 -7.72 -6.80
CA LEU A 97 -14.19 -6.40 -7.41
C LEU A 97 -13.99 -5.29 -6.38
N GLY A 98 -14.52 -5.44 -5.17
CA GLY A 98 -14.34 -4.43 -4.13
C GLY A 98 -12.90 -4.35 -3.67
N TRP A 99 -12.24 -5.49 -3.45
CA TRP A 99 -10.79 -5.50 -3.19
C TRP A 99 -10.02 -4.82 -4.33
N LEU A 100 -10.33 -5.12 -5.60
CA LEU A 100 -9.68 -4.49 -6.74
C LEU A 100 -9.80 -2.96 -6.69
N VAL A 101 -11.01 -2.44 -6.42
CA VAL A 101 -11.24 -0.99 -6.31
C VAL A 101 -10.51 -0.39 -5.11
N GLY A 102 -10.64 -1.00 -3.93
CA GLY A 102 -10.00 -0.52 -2.71
C GLY A 102 -8.48 -0.52 -2.79
N HIS A 103 -7.89 -1.62 -3.27
CA HIS A 103 -6.46 -1.74 -3.50
C HIS A 103 -5.97 -0.75 -4.56
N SER A 104 -6.68 -0.60 -5.68
CA SER A 104 -6.33 0.38 -6.73
C SER A 104 -6.34 1.80 -6.17
N GLN A 105 -7.38 2.17 -5.43
CA GLN A 105 -7.46 3.45 -4.74
C GLN A 105 -6.27 3.66 -3.79
N HIS A 106 -5.95 2.65 -2.98
CA HIS A 106 -4.81 2.70 -2.07
C HIS A 106 -3.51 2.99 -2.84
N MET A 107 -3.22 2.23 -3.89
CA MET A 107 -2.01 2.39 -4.72
C MET A 107 -1.92 3.75 -5.41
N ILE A 108 -3.05 4.28 -5.91
CA ILE A 108 -3.09 5.61 -6.54
C ILE A 108 -2.74 6.69 -5.53
N LEU A 109 -3.35 6.64 -4.34
CA LEU A 109 -3.08 7.63 -3.29
C LEU A 109 -1.63 7.59 -2.87
N ASP A 110 -1.04 6.40 -2.79
CA ASP A 110 0.34 6.23 -2.39
C ASP A 110 1.33 6.70 -3.47
N GLN A 111 1.06 6.38 -4.74
CA GLN A 111 1.86 6.85 -5.88
C GLN A 111 1.88 8.38 -5.99
N VAL A 112 0.74 9.04 -5.77
CA VAL A 112 0.59 10.49 -5.88
C VAL A 112 1.03 11.19 -4.59
N GLY A 113 0.55 10.73 -3.44
CA GLY A 113 0.73 11.36 -2.13
C GLY A 113 2.16 11.26 -1.61
N ASN A 114 2.86 10.15 -1.88
CA ASN A 114 4.26 9.99 -1.46
C ASN A 114 5.26 10.56 -2.46
N ARG A 115 4.79 11.19 -3.55
CA ARG A 115 5.65 11.62 -4.68
C ARG A 115 6.57 10.49 -5.16
N ALA A 116 6.04 9.27 -5.15
CA ALA A 116 6.80 8.07 -5.45
C ALA A 116 7.32 8.12 -6.89
N GLY A 117 8.48 7.51 -7.12
CA GLY A 117 8.97 7.32 -8.48
C GLY A 117 8.01 6.45 -9.28
N MET A 118 7.99 6.61 -10.61
CA MET A 118 7.10 5.85 -11.50
C MET A 118 7.18 4.33 -11.26
N PHE A 119 8.37 3.83 -10.93
CA PHE A 119 8.60 2.40 -10.73
C PHE A 119 8.62 1.96 -9.26
N THR A 120 8.44 2.87 -8.31
CA THR A 120 8.62 2.60 -6.87
C THR A 120 7.79 1.41 -6.40
N TYR A 121 6.54 1.33 -6.83
CA TYR A 121 5.63 0.26 -6.44
C TYR A 121 5.55 -0.89 -7.46
N PHE A 122 6.56 -1.05 -8.32
CA PHE A 122 6.68 -2.27 -9.12
C PHE A 122 7.53 -3.28 -8.36
N LEU A 123 6.94 -4.42 -8.00
CA LEU A 123 7.64 -5.47 -7.27
C LEU A 123 8.85 -5.99 -8.04
N LEU A 124 8.75 -6.14 -9.36
CA LEU A 124 9.87 -6.58 -10.20
C LEU A 124 11.01 -5.54 -10.23
N PHE A 125 10.68 -4.26 -10.26
CA PHE A 125 11.67 -3.19 -10.16
C PHE A 125 12.39 -3.20 -8.81
N ARG A 126 11.64 -3.37 -7.72
CA ARG A 126 12.21 -3.47 -6.37
C ARG A 126 13.06 -4.71 -6.21
N ALA A 127 12.62 -5.86 -6.73
CA ALA A 127 13.38 -7.10 -6.73
C ALA A 127 14.70 -6.98 -7.51
N ARG A 128 14.69 -6.36 -8.70
CA ARG A 128 15.90 -6.07 -9.49
C ARG A 128 16.88 -5.19 -8.71
N ASN A 129 16.38 -4.25 -7.92
CA ASN A 129 17.17 -3.40 -7.04
C ASN A 129 17.45 -4.01 -5.65
N ARG A 130 17.15 -5.30 -5.46
CA ARG A 130 17.35 -6.06 -4.22
C ARG A 130 16.65 -5.42 -3.01
N PHE A 131 15.53 -4.75 -3.25
CA PHE A 131 14.71 -4.04 -2.26
C PHE A 131 15.44 -2.93 -1.51
N VAL A 132 16.57 -2.45 -2.02
CA VAL A 132 17.35 -1.39 -1.36
C VAL A 132 16.57 -0.06 -1.43
N SER A 133 16.16 0.48 -0.28
CA SER A 133 15.23 1.62 -0.18
C SER A 133 15.66 2.81 -1.04
N ARG A 134 16.91 3.28 -0.86
CA ARG A 134 17.50 4.40 -1.63
C ARG A 134 17.51 4.22 -3.16
N LYS A 135 17.40 2.98 -3.66
CA LYS A 135 17.31 2.70 -5.11
C LYS A 135 15.87 2.64 -5.61
N CYS A 136 14.93 2.32 -4.72
CA CYS A 136 13.54 2.03 -5.05
C CYS A 136 12.61 3.23 -4.79
N PHE A 137 12.93 4.02 -3.78
CA PHE A 137 12.13 5.14 -3.32
C PHE A 137 12.93 6.43 -3.54
N ARG A 138 12.25 7.44 -4.08
CA ARG A 138 12.85 8.76 -4.29
C ARG A 138 13.04 9.41 -2.92
N GLU A 139 14.25 9.84 -2.62
CA GLU A 139 14.68 10.27 -1.28
C GLU A 139 13.72 11.32 -0.68
N TYR A 140 13.24 11.05 0.55
CA TYR A 140 13.04 12.14 1.50
C TYR A 140 14.41 12.72 1.82
N PRO A 141 14.61 14.05 1.79
CA PRO A 141 15.88 14.63 2.21
C PRO A 141 16.17 14.16 3.63
N ARG A 142 17.22 13.35 3.80
CA ARG A 142 17.67 12.95 5.13
C ARG A 142 18.19 14.19 5.83
N ASN A 143 17.53 14.58 6.92
CA ASN A 143 18.22 15.37 7.92
C ASN A 143 19.27 14.47 8.60
N GLY A 144 20.51 14.49 8.11
CA GLY A 144 21.68 14.30 8.96
C GLY A 144 22.23 12.89 9.21
N ILE A 145 21.98 11.90 8.37
CA ILE A 145 22.78 10.65 8.42
C ILE A 145 23.81 10.72 7.29
N GLU A 146 24.92 11.40 7.58
CA GLU A 146 26.17 11.29 6.83
C GLU A 146 26.65 9.83 6.87
N ASP A 147 26.96 9.29 5.70
CA ASP A 147 27.59 7.98 5.54
C ASP A 147 28.91 7.95 6.34
N ARG A 148 28.97 7.07 7.35
CA ARG A 148 30.21 6.56 7.93
C ARG A 148 30.36 5.09 7.57
#